data_AF-A0A2E6H3G1-F1
#
_entry.id   AF-A0A2E6H3G1-F1
#
_cell.length_a   1.000
_cell.length_b   1.000
_cell.length_c   1.000
_cell.angle_alpha   90.00
_cell.angle_beta   90.00
_cell.angle_gamma   90.00
#
_symmetry.space_group_name_H-M   'P 1'
#
loop_
_entity.id
_entity.type
_entity.pdbx_description
1 polymer ?
#
loop_
_entity_poly.entity_id
_entity_poly.type
_entity_poly.pdbx_seq_one_letter_code
_entity_poly.pdbx_strand_id
1 'polypeptide(L)'
;MKTLLISALISLSSFAGEVYFQGPCEEKPFLVGENTGAGITAGALTISALEESKTEYIGSEGGINSILGSPVGMEAIEVLSDTKMRAYGWCYEIDGFQPAAMPDEIELKGTEQVRWFFAFSTYEDGVWKDYCTPSYSVKSPFICK
;
A
#
# COMPACT_ATOMS: atom_id res chain seq x y z
N MET A 1 -47.58 27.85 -18.18
CA MET A 1 -46.50 27.86 -17.16
C MET A 1 -45.71 26.56 -17.30
N LYS A 2 -44.47 26.64 -17.79
CA LYS A 2 -43.56 25.49 -17.88
C LYS A 2 -42.85 25.35 -16.55
N THR A 3 -43.22 24.36 -15.75
CA THR A 3 -42.51 24.01 -14.52
C THR A 3 -41.20 23.35 -14.93
N LEU A 4 -40.07 24.05 -14.78
CA LEU A 4 -38.74 23.43 -14.87
C LEU A 4 -38.56 22.56 -13.62
N LEU A 5 -38.60 21.24 -13.78
CA LEU A 5 -38.08 20.31 -12.78
C LEU A 5 -36.55 20.41 -12.77
N ILE A 6 -36.00 21.03 -11.72
CA ILE A 6 -34.58 20.98 -11.41
C ILE A 6 -34.37 19.66 -10.65
N SER A 7 -33.95 18.61 -11.35
CA SER A 7 -33.44 17.39 -10.73
C SER A 7 -32.12 17.70 -10.05
N ALA A 8 -32.14 17.90 -8.74
CA ALA A 8 -30.95 17.95 -7.91
C ALA A 8 -30.32 16.55 -7.89
N LEU A 9 -29.21 16.37 -8.63
CA LEU A 9 -28.29 15.25 -8.48
C LEU A 9 -27.62 15.38 -7.11
N ILE A 10 -28.24 14.76 -6.11
CA ILE A 10 -27.63 14.55 -4.79
C ILE A 10 -26.51 13.54 -5.02
N SER A 11 -25.29 14.03 -5.17
CA SER A 11 -24.08 13.21 -5.11
C SER A 11 -23.94 12.69 -3.68
N LEU A 12 -24.52 11.51 -3.42
CA LEU A 12 -24.24 10.74 -2.21
C LEU A 12 -22.77 10.35 -2.27
N SER A 13 -21.91 11.14 -1.65
CA SER A 13 -20.54 10.76 -1.35
C SER A 13 -20.60 9.59 -0.38
N SER A 14 -20.58 8.37 -0.91
CA SER A 14 -20.38 7.18 -0.10
C SER A 14 -18.96 7.27 0.44
N PHE A 15 -18.82 7.65 1.72
CA PHE A 15 -17.54 7.57 2.43
C PHE A 15 -17.30 6.10 2.77
N ALA A 16 -16.94 5.33 1.76
CA ALA A 16 -16.41 3.99 1.95
C ALA A 16 -14.90 4.13 2.23
N GLY A 17 -14.41 3.37 3.19
CA GLY A 17 -12.98 3.14 3.33
C GLY A 17 -12.44 2.47 2.07
N GLU A 18 -11.13 2.50 1.90
CA GLU A 18 -10.48 1.90 0.73
C GLU A 18 -9.15 1.25 1.13
N VAL A 19 -8.74 0.26 0.34
CA VAL A 19 -7.36 -0.22 0.33
C VAL A 19 -6.78 0.01 -1.05
N TYR A 20 -5.56 0.50 -1.14
CA TYR A 20 -4.89 0.66 -2.43
C TYR A 20 -3.41 0.31 -2.36
N PHE A 21 -2.89 -0.11 -3.51
CA PHE A 21 -1.55 -0.67 -3.63
C PHE A 21 -0.74 0.11 -4.66
N GLN A 22 0.39 0.67 -4.22
CA GLN A 22 1.34 1.38 -5.07
C GLN A 22 2.57 0.51 -5.34
N GLY A 23 2.82 0.32 -6.62
CA GLY A 23 3.94 -0.49 -7.09
C GLY A 23 5.28 0.25 -6.99
N PRO A 24 6.35 -0.38 -7.48
CA PRO A 24 7.69 0.14 -7.31
C PRO A 24 8.03 1.40 -8.12
N CYS A 25 7.33 1.67 -9.22
CA CYS A 25 7.83 2.58 -10.26
C CYS A 25 6.91 3.76 -10.57
N GLU A 26 5.66 3.68 -10.14
CA GLU A 26 4.66 4.71 -10.33
C GLU A 26 4.06 5.13 -8.98
N GLU A 27 3.80 6.43 -8.85
CA GLU A 27 3.07 6.98 -7.71
C GLU A 27 1.58 6.57 -7.74
N LYS A 28 1.05 6.24 -8.92
CA LYS A 28 -0.33 5.83 -9.07
C LYS A 28 -0.54 4.40 -8.51
N PRO A 29 -1.65 4.13 -7.80
CA PRO A 29 -1.98 2.77 -7.41
C PRO A 29 -2.28 1.89 -8.64
N PHE A 30 -1.82 0.64 -8.61
CA PHE A 30 -2.17 -0.38 -9.61
C PHE A 30 -3.43 -1.16 -9.23
N LEU A 31 -3.79 -1.17 -7.95
CA LEU A 31 -4.99 -1.81 -7.42
C LEU A 31 -5.63 -0.90 -6.37
N VAL A 32 -6.96 -0.83 -6.43
CA VAL A 32 -7.83 -0.18 -5.43
C VAL A 32 -8.97 -1.16 -5.13
N GLY A 33 -9.22 -1.40 -3.85
CA GLY A 33 -10.34 -2.19 -3.33
C GLY A 33 -11.19 -1.34 -2.40
N GLU A 34 -12.51 -1.54 -2.44
CA GLU A 34 -13.44 -0.81 -1.58
C GLU A 34 -13.66 -1.56 -0.26
N ASN A 35 -13.69 -0.81 0.85
CA ASN A 35 -14.16 -1.34 2.13
C ASN A 35 -15.65 -1.04 2.28
N THR A 36 -16.48 -2.08 2.26
CA THR A 36 -17.93 -1.96 2.42
C THR A 36 -18.42 -2.28 3.85
N GLY A 37 -17.53 -2.57 4.80
CA GLY A 37 -17.89 -3.02 6.14
C GLY A 37 -17.01 -2.46 7.28
N ALA A 38 -17.64 -2.19 8.42
CA ALA A 38 -16.94 -1.93 9.67
C ALA A 38 -16.62 -3.24 10.40
N GLY A 39 -15.57 -3.24 11.24
CA GLY A 39 -15.24 -4.39 12.10
C GLY A 39 -14.38 -5.47 11.43
N ILE A 40 -13.73 -5.15 10.30
CA ILE A 40 -12.69 -5.97 9.69
C ILE A 40 -11.31 -5.39 9.99
N THR A 41 -10.26 -6.21 9.96
CA THR A 41 -8.90 -5.74 10.17
C THR A 41 -8.31 -5.16 8.88
N ALA A 42 -7.29 -4.31 8.99
CA ALA A 42 -6.56 -3.82 7.82
C ALA A 42 -5.94 -4.98 7.03
N GLY A 43 -5.47 -6.02 7.73
CA GLY A 43 -4.99 -7.27 7.14
C GLY A 43 -6.05 -8.02 6.34
N ALA A 44 -7.23 -8.25 6.93
CA ALA A 44 -8.34 -8.93 6.26
C ALA A 44 -8.82 -8.18 5.01
N LEU A 45 -8.94 -6.85 5.09
CA LEU A 45 -9.27 -5.99 3.95
C LEU A 45 -8.22 -6.13 2.83
N THR A 46 -6.94 -6.12 3.20
CA THR A 46 -5.80 -6.26 2.26
C THR A 46 -5.88 -7.57 1.50
N ILE A 47 -6.04 -8.69 2.21
CA ILE A 47 -6.10 -10.01 1.60
C ILE A 47 -7.34 -10.14 0.70
N SER A 48 -8.49 -9.67 1.17
CA SER A 48 -9.73 -9.69 0.38
C SER A 48 -9.58 -8.93 -0.94
N ALA A 49 -8.99 -7.74 -0.93
CA ALA A 49 -8.76 -6.96 -2.15
C ALA A 49 -7.78 -7.64 -3.14
N LEU A 50 -6.73 -8.28 -2.63
CA LEU A 50 -5.78 -9.03 -3.47
C LEU A 50 -6.44 -10.29 -4.07
N GLU A 51 -7.25 -11.00 -3.29
CA GLU A 51 -7.95 -12.21 -3.75
C GLU A 51 -9.08 -11.90 -4.75
N GLU A 52 -9.90 -10.88 -4.49
CA GLU A 52 -10.97 -10.44 -5.39
C GLU A 52 -10.43 -9.97 -6.74
N SER A 53 -9.31 -9.25 -6.73
CA SER A 53 -8.61 -8.82 -7.96
C SER A 53 -7.80 -9.93 -8.63
N LYS A 54 -7.62 -11.08 -7.97
CA LYS A 54 -6.74 -12.18 -8.40
C LYS A 54 -5.30 -11.71 -8.60
N THR A 55 -4.86 -10.75 -7.78
CA THR A 55 -3.50 -10.25 -7.77
C THR A 55 -2.61 -11.28 -7.06
N GLU A 56 -1.52 -11.70 -7.70
CA GLU A 56 -0.56 -12.62 -7.10
C GLU A 56 0.16 -11.96 -5.92
N TYR A 57 0.23 -12.66 -4.78
CA TYR A 57 0.92 -12.19 -3.60
C TYR A 57 1.53 -13.34 -2.78
N ILE A 58 2.50 -13.00 -1.93
CA ILE A 58 3.04 -13.85 -0.87
C ILE A 58 2.89 -13.06 0.44
N GLY A 59 2.07 -13.57 1.36
CA GLY A 59 1.80 -12.89 2.62
C GLY A 59 0.63 -13.51 3.37
N SER A 60 0.19 -12.82 4.42
CA SER A 60 -1.01 -13.11 5.20
C SER A 60 -1.62 -11.80 5.70
N GLU A 61 -2.70 -11.88 6.48
CA GLU A 61 -3.29 -10.69 7.12
C GLU A 61 -2.28 -9.92 7.99
N GLY A 62 -1.28 -10.62 8.56
CA GLY A 62 -0.23 -9.99 9.37
C GLY A 62 0.86 -9.27 8.57
N GLY A 63 0.88 -9.41 7.25
CA GLY A 63 1.83 -8.69 6.41
C GLY A 63 2.03 -9.25 5.01
N ILE A 64 2.54 -8.40 4.13
CA ILE A 64 2.83 -8.74 2.73
C ILE A 64 4.35 -8.81 2.54
N ASN A 65 4.82 -9.94 2.01
CA ASN A 65 6.21 -10.12 1.60
C ASN A 65 6.40 -9.74 0.13
N SER A 66 5.47 -10.14 -0.75
CA SER A 66 5.55 -9.90 -2.18
C SER A 66 4.18 -9.67 -2.80
N ILE A 67 4.10 -8.77 -3.80
CA ILE A 67 2.94 -8.61 -4.69
C ILE A 67 3.48 -8.54 -6.12
N LEU A 68 2.82 -9.25 -7.04
CA LEU A 68 3.20 -9.33 -8.46
C LEU A 68 4.68 -9.72 -8.66
N GLY A 69 5.19 -10.62 -7.82
CA GLY A 69 6.56 -11.10 -7.89
C GLY A 69 7.62 -10.07 -7.48
N SER A 70 7.26 -9.03 -6.71
CA SER A 70 8.24 -8.10 -6.14
C SER A 70 9.32 -8.85 -5.35
N PRO A 71 10.59 -8.39 -5.40
CA PRO A 71 11.69 -9.14 -4.82
C PRO A 71 11.59 -9.27 -3.31
N VAL A 72 12.17 -10.35 -2.77
CA VAL A 72 12.23 -10.65 -1.33
C VAL A 72 13.62 -11.09 -0.92
N GLY A 73 13.95 -10.95 0.36
CA GLY A 73 15.26 -11.37 0.89
C GLY A 73 16.42 -10.67 0.19
N MET A 74 17.43 -11.42 -0.24
CA MET A 74 18.63 -10.86 -0.87
C MET A 74 18.36 -10.19 -2.22
N GLU A 75 17.33 -10.61 -2.95
CA GLU A 75 16.94 -9.99 -4.23
C GLU A 75 16.35 -8.60 -4.03
N ALA A 76 15.93 -8.26 -2.81
CA ALA A 76 15.41 -6.96 -2.43
C ALA A 76 16.50 -6.02 -1.87
N ILE A 77 17.79 -6.35 -2.02
CA ILE A 77 18.90 -5.52 -1.55
C ILE A 77 19.65 -4.92 -2.73
N GLU A 78 19.58 -3.59 -2.88
CA GLU A 78 20.37 -2.83 -3.83
C GLU A 78 21.63 -2.30 -3.14
N VAL A 79 22.80 -2.82 -3.54
CA VAL A 79 24.09 -2.31 -3.08
C VAL A 79 24.47 -1.11 -3.95
N LEU A 80 24.55 0.07 -3.34
CA LEU A 80 24.90 1.33 -4.03
C LEU A 80 26.40 1.63 -3.94
N SER A 81 27.05 1.21 -2.85
CA SER A 81 28.49 1.29 -2.62
C SER A 81 28.89 0.39 -1.44
N ASP A 82 30.18 0.34 -1.10
CA ASP A 82 30.70 -0.42 0.04
C ASP A 82 30.08 -0.02 1.39
N THR A 83 29.57 1.21 1.53
CA THR A 83 28.96 1.71 2.78
C THR A 83 27.48 2.04 2.66
N LYS A 84 26.87 1.83 1.48
CA LYS A 84 25.49 2.24 1.22
C LYS A 84 24.68 1.17 0.49
N MET A 85 23.51 0.86 1.01
CA MET A 85 22.53 -0.02 0.36
C MET A 85 21.09 0.43 0.64
N ARG A 86 20.16 -0.04 -0.20
CA ARG A 86 18.73 0.05 0.03
C ARG A 86 18.15 -1.35 0.19
N ALA A 87 17.39 -1.55 1.27
CA ALA A 87 16.61 -2.77 1.47
C ALA A 87 15.15 -2.46 1.16
N TYR A 88 14.60 -3.14 0.16
CA TYR A 88 13.25 -2.94 -0.34
C TYR A 88 12.24 -3.90 0.31
N GLY A 89 10.99 -3.46 0.41
CA GLY A 89 9.89 -4.26 0.94
C GLY A 89 8.55 -3.52 0.86
N TRP A 90 7.48 -4.19 1.28
CA TRP A 90 6.15 -3.59 1.35
C TRP A 90 5.94 -2.92 2.71
N CYS A 91 5.58 -1.63 2.67
CA CYS A 91 5.12 -0.89 3.83
C CYS A 91 3.61 -0.67 3.73
N TYR A 92 2.98 -0.47 4.88
CA TYR A 92 1.57 -0.11 4.96
C TYR A 92 1.35 1.11 5.86
N GLU A 93 0.28 1.83 5.61
CA GLU A 93 -0.18 2.93 6.45
C GLU A 93 -1.71 3.00 6.44
N ILE A 94 -2.26 3.67 7.45
CA ILE A 94 -3.70 3.93 7.61
C ILE A 94 -3.87 5.43 7.77
N ASP A 95 -4.67 6.05 6.89
CA ASP A 95 -4.90 7.50 6.86
C ASP A 95 -3.60 8.33 6.86
N GLY A 96 -2.57 7.85 6.15
CA GLY A 96 -1.27 8.51 6.07
C GLY A 96 -0.33 8.28 7.26
N PHE A 97 -0.72 7.44 8.22
CA PHE A 97 0.08 7.10 9.39
C PHE A 97 0.54 5.64 9.36
N GLN A 98 1.84 5.40 9.57
CA GLN A 98 2.44 4.06 9.65
C GLN A 98 2.33 3.51 11.07
N PRO A 99 1.43 2.53 11.34
CA PRO A 99 1.26 1.99 12.67
C PRO A 99 2.43 1.08 13.06
N ALA A 100 2.72 1.01 14.35
CA ALA A 100 3.69 0.05 14.89
C ALA A 100 3.11 -1.37 15.05
N ALA A 101 1.77 -1.48 15.09
CA ALA A 101 1.06 -2.75 15.13
C ALA A 101 1.12 -3.47 13.78
N MET A 102 0.77 -4.75 13.73
CA MET A 102 0.60 -5.48 12.47
C MET A 102 -0.79 -5.19 11.86
N PRO A 103 -0.98 -5.32 10.53
CA PRO A 103 -2.26 -5.00 9.89
C PRO A 103 -3.44 -5.85 10.39
N ASP A 104 -3.20 -7.08 10.83
CA ASP A 104 -4.21 -7.98 11.43
C ASP A 104 -4.62 -7.57 12.85
N GLU A 105 -3.86 -6.68 13.50
CA GLU A 105 -4.17 -6.18 14.84
C GLU A 105 -5.01 -4.90 14.83
N ILE A 106 -5.25 -4.30 13.65
CA ILE A 106 -5.92 -3.01 13.52
C ILE A 106 -7.31 -3.19 12.93
N GLU A 107 -8.33 -3.03 13.76
CA GLU A 107 -9.73 -3.03 13.36
C GLU A 107 -10.12 -1.67 12.73
N LEU A 108 -10.72 -1.72 11.53
CA LEU A 108 -11.18 -0.57 10.77
C LEU A 108 -12.63 -0.22 11.12
N LYS A 109 -12.94 1.08 11.18
CA LYS A 109 -14.29 1.60 11.40
C LYS A 109 -15.09 1.75 10.10
N GLY A 110 -14.44 1.58 8.95
CA GLY A 110 -15.07 1.53 7.64
C GLY A 110 -14.92 2.80 6.80
N THR A 111 -14.15 3.79 7.26
CA THR A 111 -13.90 5.04 6.53
C THR A 111 -12.41 5.29 6.27
N GLU A 112 -11.55 4.49 6.88
CA GLU A 112 -10.11 4.62 6.80
C GLU A 112 -9.58 4.22 5.42
N GLN A 113 -8.45 4.82 5.05
CA GLN A 113 -7.69 4.50 3.85
C GLN A 113 -6.45 3.67 4.22
N VAL A 114 -6.42 2.42 3.79
CA VAL A 114 -5.25 1.55 3.92
C VAL A 114 -4.40 1.67 2.66
N ARG A 115 -3.15 2.11 2.79
CA ARG A 115 -2.21 2.16 1.67
C ARG A 115 -1.12 1.13 1.87
N TRP A 116 -0.94 0.26 0.88
CA TRP A 116 0.26 -0.55 0.72
C TRP A 116 1.13 0.03 -0.37
N PHE A 117 2.44 0.10 -0.13
CA PHE A 117 3.35 0.68 -1.10
C PHE A 117 4.73 0.03 -1.03
N PHE A 118 5.30 -0.22 -2.20
CA PHE A 118 6.66 -0.76 -2.28
C PHE A 118 7.67 0.34 -1.94
N ALA A 119 8.49 0.10 -0.93
CA ALA A 119 9.32 1.09 -0.29
C ALA A 119 10.72 0.54 -0.01
N PHE A 120 11.62 1.39 0.48
CA PHE A 120 12.93 0.98 0.97
C PHE A 120 13.28 1.64 2.29
N SER A 121 14.28 1.06 2.97
CA SER A 121 15.09 1.72 3.98
C SER A 121 16.52 1.84 3.47
N THR A 122 17.21 2.93 3.80
CA THR A 122 18.61 3.14 3.44
C THR A 122 19.49 2.73 4.62
N TYR A 123 20.49 1.91 4.36
CA TYR A 123 21.64 1.76 5.25
C TYR A 123 22.79 2.58 4.70
N GLU A 124 23.37 3.45 5.52
CA GLU A 124 24.53 4.26 5.17
C GLU A 124 25.44 4.41 6.39
N ASP A 125 26.72 4.04 6.23
CA ASP A 125 27.77 4.20 7.26
C ASP A 125 27.41 3.63 8.64
N GLY A 126 26.79 2.43 8.67
CA GLY A 126 26.41 1.79 9.92
C GLY A 126 25.00 2.09 10.42
N VAL A 127 24.27 3.00 9.78
CA VAL A 127 23.00 3.52 10.28
C VAL A 127 21.87 3.28 9.28
N TRP A 128 20.74 2.81 9.80
CA TRP A 128 19.48 2.69 9.06
C TRP A 128 18.68 3.99 9.14
N LYS A 129 18.15 4.43 8.00
CA LYS A 129 17.35 5.65 7.84
C LYS A 129 16.36 5.51 6.68
N ASP A 130 15.59 6.57 6.44
CA ASP A 130 14.65 6.66 5.31
C ASP A 130 13.60 5.53 5.31
N TYR A 131 13.16 5.07 6.48
CA TYR A 131 12.23 3.96 6.63
C TYR A 131 10.94 4.19 5.86
N CYS A 132 10.52 3.17 5.12
CA CYS A 132 9.32 3.22 4.29
C CYS A 132 9.29 4.42 3.34
N THR A 133 10.43 4.73 2.70
CA THR A 133 10.46 5.70 1.60
C THR A 133 9.93 5.04 0.33
N PRO A 134 8.89 5.59 -0.33
CA PRO A 134 8.32 4.98 -1.53
C PRO A 134 9.37 4.80 -2.62
N SER A 135 9.50 3.59 -3.16
CA SER A 135 10.54 3.26 -4.13
C SER A 135 10.39 4.00 -5.47
N TYR A 136 9.16 4.37 -5.84
CA TYR A 136 8.90 5.19 -7.03
C TYR A 136 9.51 6.60 -6.95
N SER A 137 9.93 7.05 -5.76
CA SER A 137 10.62 8.34 -5.58
C SER A 137 12.05 8.34 -6.15
N VAL A 138 12.69 7.16 -6.20
CA VAL A 138 14.05 6.99 -6.74
C VAL A 138 14.07 6.31 -8.11
N LYS A 139 13.04 5.49 -8.42
CA LYS A 139 12.90 4.74 -9.68
C LYS A 139 14.19 3.99 -10.06
N SER A 140 14.78 3.28 -9.10
CA SER A 140 16.04 2.56 -9.35
C SER A 140 15.85 1.51 -10.45
N PRO A 141 16.76 1.42 -11.46
CA PRO A 141 16.77 0.32 -12.44
C PRO A 141 16.92 -1.07 -11.83
N PHE A 142 17.36 -1.18 -10.57
CA PHE A 142 17.43 -2.44 -9.84
C PHE A 142 16.03 -3.04 -9.62
N ILE A 143 15.05 -2.18 -9.33
CA ILE A 143 13.66 -2.55 -9.06
C ILE A 143 12.76 -2.31 -10.28
N CYS A 144 12.91 -1.16 -10.92
CA CYS A 144 12.12 -0.75 -12.09
C CYS A 144 12.73 -1.29 -13.37
N LYS A 145 12.35 -2.54 -13.69
CA LYS A 145 12.73 -3.26 -14.90
C LYS A 145 11.65 -3.21 -15.96
#